data_AF-A0A5M3MGI3-F1
#
_entry.id   AF-A0A5M3MGI3-F1
#
_cell.length_a   1.000
_cell.length_b   1.000
_cell.length_c   1.000
_cell.angle_alpha   90.00
_cell.angle_beta   90.00
_cell.angle_gamma   90.00
#
_symmetry.space_group_name_H-M   'P 1'
#
loop_
_entity.id
_entity.type
_entity.pdbx_description
1 polymer ?
#
loop_
_entity_poly.entity_id
_entity_poly.type
_entity_poly.pdbx_seq_one_letter_code
_entity_poly.pdbx_strand_id
1 'polypeptide(L)'
;PPPPLPDGCQGCPISWDVPGGSFLETFPVGRFSDGHGALPFTLEMPTFDNPKGRAKTCQQQLATTDPCSECAAIHKEVDRLRPMAVSAAPHTRYQLLSMLQLGSLARSLRAQINDLKLNSLNNTRRIGNTLARLDTFNVLLMALAKHDVPRVHQLISAARRHGDSLHTILNRVGEAIKTVYRPRGYAKEDLEMANLIYRL
;
A
#
# COMPACT_ATOMS: atom_id res chain seq x y z
N PRO A 1 -4.14 -57.60 30.39
CA PRO A 1 -2.86 -56.90 30.65
C PRO A 1 -2.96 -55.41 30.24
N PRO A 2 -2.62 -54.46 31.12
CA PRO A 2 -2.48 -53.07 30.72
C PRO A 2 -1.33 -52.93 29.70
N PRO A 3 -1.45 -52.00 28.72
CA PRO A 3 -0.39 -51.76 27.74
C PRO A 3 0.91 -51.31 28.44
N PRO A 4 2.09 -51.66 27.89
CA PRO A 4 3.36 -51.20 28.42
C PRO A 4 3.37 -49.67 28.46
N LEU A 5 3.75 -49.12 29.61
CA LEU A 5 3.94 -47.68 29.77
C LEU A 5 5.06 -47.24 28.81
N PRO A 6 4.89 -46.12 28.11
CA PRO A 6 5.93 -45.62 27.23
C PRO A 6 7.15 -45.17 28.04
N ASP A 7 8.35 -45.36 27.48
CA ASP A 7 9.65 -45.12 28.11
C ASP A 7 9.99 -43.62 28.34
N GLY A 8 8.99 -42.75 28.45
CA GLY A 8 9.20 -41.34 28.73
C GLY A 8 7.96 -40.46 28.58
N CYS A 9 8.13 -39.20 28.97
CA CYS A 9 7.08 -38.19 28.95
C CYS A 9 6.42 -38.12 27.57
N GLN A 10 5.09 -38.18 27.48
CA GLN A 10 4.36 -38.19 26.20
C GLN A 10 4.08 -36.79 25.64
N GLY A 11 4.54 -35.74 26.33
CA GLY A 11 4.17 -34.35 26.02
C GLY A 11 2.75 -34.02 26.48
N CYS A 12 2.27 -32.85 26.07
CA CYS A 12 0.98 -32.31 26.46
C CYS A 12 0.08 -32.11 25.23
N PRO A 13 -1.17 -32.61 25.21
CA PRO A 13 -2.07 -32.35 24.10
C PRO A 13 -2.38 -30.84 24.01
N ILE A 14 -2.37 -30.30 22.80
CA ILE A 14 -2.64 -28.88 22.54
C ILE A 14 -4.09 -28.74 22.10
N SER A 15 -4.92 -28.11 22.94
CA SER A 15 -6.25 -27.68 22.53
C SER A 15 -6.17 -26.35 21.79
N TRP A 16 -6.60 -26.33 20.53
CA TRP A 16 -6.54 -25.15 19.67
C TRP A 16 -7.86 -24.89 18.96
N ASP A 17 -8.74 -24.20 19.68
CA ASP A 17 -10.07 -23.80 19.26
C ASP A 17 -10.07 -22.32 18.84
N VAL A 18 -9.28 -21.99 17.82
CA VAL A 18 -9.30 -20.68 17.15
C VAL A 18 -10.29 -20.71 16.00
N PRO A 19 -11.26 -19.78 15.93
CA PRO A 19 -12.24 -19.75 14.86
C PRO A 19 -11.62 -19.40 13.51
N GLY A 20 -12.22 -19.89 12.42
CA GLY A 20 -11.90 -19.48 11.06
C GLY A 20 -10.98 -20.41 10.27
N GLY A 21 -10.49 -21.50 10.84
CA GLY A 21 -9.73 -22.51 10.10
C GLY A 21 -9.28 -23.69 10.96
N SER A 22 -8.58 -24.62 10.31
CA SER A 22 -7.92 -25.74 10.99
C SER A 22 -6.73 -25.29 11.84
N PHE A 23 -6.19 -26.19 12.67
CA PHE A 23 -4.97 -25.94 13.43
C PHE A 23 -3.83 -25.46 12.53
N LEU A 24 -3.59 -26.10 11.40
CA LEU A 24 -2.48 -25.75 10.50
C LEU A 24 -2.63 -24.35 9.88
N GLU A 25 -3.86 -23.91 9.64
CA GLU A 25 -4.12 -22.61 9.03
C GLU A 25 -3.99 -21.46 10.03
N THR A 26 -4.36 -21.72 11.29
CA THR A 26 -4.49 -20.69 12.32
C THR A 26 -3.32 -20.68 13.30
N PHE A 27 -2.61 -21.79 13.47
CA PHE A 27 -1.44 -21.87 14.35
C PHE A 27 -0.23 -21.18 13.72
N PRO A 28 0.51 -20.34 14.45
CA PRO A 28 1.66 -19.61 13.93
C PRO A 28 2.92 -20.48 13.87
N VAL A 29 2.96 -21.45 12.95
CA VAL A 29 4.05 -22.43 12.80
C VAL A 29 5.43 -21.77 12.62
N GLY A 30 5.48 -20.57 12.03
CA GLY A 30 6.73 -19.83 11.88
C GLY A 30 7.39 -19.43 13.21
N ARG A 31 6.71 -19.59 14.35
CA ARG A 31 7.30 -19.39 15.69
C ARG A 31 8.15 -20.57 16.18
N PHE A 32 8.25 -21.66 15.42
CA PHE A 32 9.16 -22.76 15.78
C PHE A 32 10.61 -22.51 15.34
N SER A 33 10.86 -21.53 14.46
CA SER A 33 12.22 -21.15 14.09
C SER A 33 12.95 -20.50 15.26
N ASP A 34 14.25 -20.78 15.41
CA ASP A 34 15.07 -20.18 16.46
C ASP A 34 15.15 -18.64 16.31
N GLY A 35 14.95 -17.92 17.41
CA GLY A 35 15.01 -16.45 17.43
C GLY A 35 14.07 -15.79 18.44
N HIS A 36 13.93 -14.47 18.32
CA HIS A 36 13.03 -13.70 19.17
C HIS A 36 11.57 -14.08 18.92
N GLY A 37 10.90 -14.59 19.97
CA GLY A 37 9.52 -15.07 19.88
C GLY A 37 9.38 -16.53 19.48
N ALA A 38 10.49 -17.28 19.48
CA ALA A 38 10.49 -18.73 19.34
C ALA A 38 9.74 -19.40 20.48
N LEU A 39 9.02 -20.48 20.18
CA LEU A 39 8.29 -21.23 21.20
C LEU A 39 9.24 -22.06 22.08
N PRO A 40 8.97 -22.15 23.39
CA PRO A 40 9.76 -22.95 24.32
C PRO A 40 9.51 -24.46 24.18
N PHE A 41 8.66 -24.86 23.23
CA PHE A 41 8.27 -26.24 22.97
C PHE A 41 8.36 -26.56 21.49
N THR A 42 8.52 -27.85 21.18
CA THR A 42 8.36 -28.43 19.86
C THR A 42 6.95 -28.97 19.70
N LEU A 43 6.47 -28.97 18.46
CA LEU A 43 5.18 -29.51 18.10
C LEU A 43 5.36 -30.91 17.48
N GLU A 44 4.70 -31.88 18.08
CA GLU A 44 4.57 -33.25 17.58
C GLU A 44 3.16 -33.42 17.05
N MET A 45 3.02 -33.79 15.77
CA MET A 45 1.72 -34.02 15.15
C MET A 45 1.61 -35.51 14.78
N PRO A 46 1.35 -36.40 15.76
CA PRO A 46 1.15 -37.83 15.46
C PRO A 46 -0.10 -38.04 14.58
N THR A 47 -1.11 -37.19 14.76
CA THR A 47 -2.28 -37.06 13.90
C THR A 47 -2.57 -35.57 13.68
N PHE A 48 -3.20 -35.23 12.55
CA PHE A 48 -3.53 -33.85 12.20
C PHE A 48 -4.50 -33.18 13.19
N ASP A 49 -5.36 -33.97 13.83
CA ASP A 49 -6.41 -33.47 14.73
C ASP A 49 -6.01 -33.44 16.21
N ASN A 50 -4.84 -34.00 16.57
CA ASN A 50 -4.40 -34.06 17.95
C ASN A 50 -2.92 -33.67 18.09
N PRO A 51 -2.60 -32.38 17.87
CA PRO A 51 -1.25 -31.87 18.07
C PRO A 51 -0.84 -32.02 19.54
N LYS A 52 0.40 -32.44 19.76
CA LYS A 52 1.04 -32.52 21.08
C LYS A 52 2.21 -31.56 21.13
N GLY A 53 2.37 -30.88 22.26
CA GLY A 53 3.53 -30.05 22.55
C GLY A 53 4.50 -30.78 23.47
N ARG A 54 5.79 -30.65 23.21
CA ARG A 54 6.86 -31.11 24.11
C ARG A 54 7.80 -29.97 24.43
N ALA A 55 8.02 -29.69 25.70
CA ALA A 55 8.95 -28.63 26.10
C ALA A 55 10.36 -28.96 25.62
N LYS A 56 11.11 -27.97 25.11
CA LYS A 56 12.51 -28.15 24.68
C LYS A 56 13.42 -28.57 25.85
N THR A 57 13.03 -28.24 27.08
CA THR A 57 13.68 -28.59 28.34
C THR A 57 13.26 -29.96 28.90
N CYS A 58 12.35 -30.68 28.23
CA CYS A 58 11.86 -31.97 28.70
C CYS A 58 12.97 -33.03 28.67
N GLN A 59 13.33 -33.57 29.84
CA GLN A 59 14.36 -34.60 29.97
C GLN A 59 13.90 -36.01 29.55
N GLN A 60 12.61 -36.20 29.25
CA GLN A 60 12.01 -37.48 28.85
C GLN A 60 12.13 -38.63 29.87
N GLN A 61 12.61 -38.38 31.09
CA GLN A 61 12.92 -39.43 32.08
C GLN A 61 11.71 -39.95 32.87
N LEU A 62 10.56 -39.27 32.86
CA LEU A 62 9.35 -39.77 33.53
C LEU A 62 8.54 -40.66 32.59
N ALA A 63 8.50 -41.97 32.85
CA ALA A 63 7.56 -42.92 32.24
C ALA A 63 6.19 -42.84 32.93
N THR A 64 5.57 -41.66 32.91
CA THR A 64 4.21 -41.43 33.42
C THR A 64 3.26 -41.14 32.28
N THR A 65 1.99 -41.53 32.44
CA THR A 65 0.90 -41.13 31.54
C THR A 65 0.68 -39.62 31.53
N ASP A 66 1.00 -38.95 32.63
CA ASP A 66 0.83 -37.52 32.79
C ASP A 66 2.05 -36.72 32.30
N PRO A 67 1.85 -35.51 31.74
CA PRO A 67 2.94 -34.65 31.29
C PRO A 67 3.79 -34.18 32.48
N CYS A 68 5.11 -34.08 32.27
CA CYS A 68 5.99 -33.43 33.25
C CYS A 68 5.64 -31.94 33.42
N SER A 69 6.09 -31.32 34.52
CA SER A 69 5.83 -29.91 34.85
C SER A 69 6.16 -28.95 33.71
N GLU A 70 7.28 -29.16 33.02
CA GLU A 70 7.72 -28.37 31.87
C GLU A 70 6.74 -28.48 30.69
N CYS A 71 6.28 -29.70 30.38
CA CYS A 71 5.30 -29.92 29.32
C CYS A 71 3.91 -29.41 29.71
N ALA A 72 3.52 -29.47 30.99
CA ALA A 72 2.27 -28.93 31.48
C ALA A 72 2.21 -27.38 31.35
N ALA A 73 3.36 -26.71 31.44
CA ALA A 73 3.47 -25.26 31.26
C ALA A 73 3.15 -24.78 29.82
N ILE A 74 3.16 -25.67 28.83
CA ILE A 74 2.89 -25.35 27.41
C ILE A 74 1.50 -24.72 27.24
N HIS A 75 0.50 -25.17 28.00
CA HIS A 75 -0.86 -24.63 27.92
C HIS A 75 -0.90 -23.11 28.10
N LYS A 76 -0.11 -22.57 29.04
CA LYS A 76 -0.03 -21.13 29.28
C LYS A 76 0.47 -20.37 28.05
N GLU A 77 1.44 -20.95 27.34
CA GLU A 77 1.98 -20.34 26.13
C GLU A 77 1.03 -20.46 24.94
N VAL A 78 0.33 -21.60 24.82
CA VAL A 78 -0.73 -21.80 23.81
C VAL A 78 -1.86 -20.79 24.03
N ASP A 79 -2.30 -20.59 25.27
CA ASP A 79 -3.35 -19.63 25.62
C ASP A 79 -2.93 -18.20 25.30
N ARG A 80 -1.64 -17.87 25.47
CA ARG A 80 -1.05 -16.58 25.09
C ARG A 80 -1.08 -16.36 23.57
N LEU A 81 -0.88 -17.41 22.77
CA LEU A 81 -0.88 -17.32 21.31
C LEU A 81 -2.28 -17.19 20.71
N ARG A 82 -3.28 -17.76 21.36
CA ARG A 82 -4.67 -17.80 20.88
C ARG A 82 -5.21 -16.43 20.44
N PRO A 83 -5.16 -15.35 21.25
CA PRO A 83 -5.63 -14.03 20.82
C PRO A 83 -4.80 -13.47 19.65
N MET A 84 -3.48 -13.78 19.61
CA MET A 84 -2.60 -13.33 18.53
C MET A 84 -2.91 -14.01 17.19
N ALA A 85 -3.42 -15.25 17.22
CA ALA A 85 -3.83 -15.98 16.04
C ALA A 85 -5.15 -15.44 15.44
N VAL A 86 -6.04 -14.92 16.27
CA VAL A 86 -7.27 -14.24 15.83
C VAL A 86 -6.94 -12.88 15.24
N SER A 87 -6.17 -12.07 15.96
CA SER A 87 -5.83 -10.71 15.55
C SER A 87 -4.35 -10.42 15.82
N ALA A 88 -3.55 -10.36 14.76
CA ALA A 88 -2.17 -9.94 14.87
C ALA A 88 -2.08 -8.44 15.20
N ALA A 89 -1.17 -8.08 16.10
CA ALA A 89 -0.89 -6.69 16.40
C ALA A 89 -0.31 -5.96 15.16
N PRO A 90 -0.49 -4.64 15.03
CA PRO A 90 0.17 -3.85 14.01
C PRO A 90 1.68 -4.09 14.00
N HIS A 91 2.28 -4.16 12.82
CA HIS A 91 3.73 -4.37 12.63
C HIS A 91 4.28 -5.70 13.19
N THR A 92 3.42 -6.69 13.44
CA THR A 92 3.89 -8.05 13.73
C THR A 92 4.72 -8.56 12.55
N ARG A 93 5.90 -9.14 12.84
CA ARG A 93 6.77 -9.74 11.82
C ARG A 93 6.00 -10.82 11.07
N TYR A 94 6.04 -10.80 9.74
CA TYR A 94 5.25 -11.72 8.91
C TYR A 94 5.56 -13.20 9.17
N GLN A 95 6.79 -13.51 9.56
CA GLN A 95 7.21 -14.87 9.96
C GLN A 95 6.44 -15.41 11.17
N LEU A 96 5.88 -14.55 12.02
CA LEU A 96 5.17 -14.92 13.24
C LEU A 96 3.64 -15.01 13.04
N LEU A 97 3.16 -14.72 11.83
CA LEU A 97 1.76 -14.78 11.47
C LEU A 97 1.34 -16.20 11.10
N SER A 98 0.06 -16.51 11.31
CA SER A 98 -0.52 -17.75 10.82
C SER A 98 -0.73 -17.72 9.30
N MET A 99 -0.94 -18.89 8.69
CA MET A 99 -1.19 -18.98 7.25
C MET A 99 -2.45 -18.20 6.85
N LEU A 100 -3.51 -18.24 7.67
CA LEU A 100 -4.73 -17.49 7.44
C LEU A 100 -4.49 -15.98 7.47
N GLN A 101 -3.70 -15.51 8.44
CA GLN A 101 -3.31 -14.10 8.57
C GLN A 101 -2.43 -13.64 7.39
N LEU A 102 -1.50 -14.48 6.94
CA LEU A 102 -0.71 -14.21 5.74
C LEU A 102 -1.59 -14.15 4.49
N GLY A 103 -2.57 -15.04 4.37
CA GLY A 103 -3.54 -15.03 3.28
C GLY A 103 -4.40 -13.77 3.26
N SER A 104 -4.89 -13.31 4.41
CA SER A 104 -5.65 -12.06 4.51
C SER A 104 -4.79 -10.83 4.21
N LEU A 105 -3.55 -10.81 4.70
CA LEU A 105 -2.56 -9.77 4.40
C LEU A 105 -2.26 -9.72 2.90
N ALA A 106 -2.03 -10.87 2.26
CA ALA A 106 -1.77 -10.95 0.83
C ALA A 106 -2.94 -10.38 0.00
N ARG A 107 -4.19 -10.68 0.39
CA ARG A 107 -5.38 -10.09 -0.25
C ARG A 107 -5.43 -8.57 -0.07
N SER A 108 -5.15 -8.08 1.15
CA SER A 108 -5.12 -6.64 1.44
C SER A 108 -4.03 -5.92 0.62
N LEU A 109 -2.81 -6.45 0.58
CA LEU A 109 -1.72 -5.89 -0.21
C LEU A 109 -2.05 -5.89 -1.71
N ARG A 110 -2.69 -6.95 -2.22
CA ARG A 110 -3.14 -7.01 -3.61
C ARG A 110 -4.18 -5.92 -3.93
N ALA A 111 -5.12 -5.66 -3.02
CA ALA A 111 -6.08 -4.58 -3.17
C ALA A 111 -5.37 -3.21 -3.22
N GLN A 112 -4.44 -2.94 -2.30
CA GLN A 112 -3.65 -1.71 -2.29
C GLN A 112 -2.84 -1.52 -3.58
N ILE A 113 -2.24 -2.59 -4.12
CA ILE A 113 -1.52 -2.54 -5.40
C ILE A 113 -2.47 -2.14 -6.54
N ASN A 114 -3.69 -2.68 -6.56
CA ASN A 114 -4.67 -2.32 -7.59
C ASN A 114 -5.09 -0.84 -7.49
N ASP A 115 -5.31 -0.35 -6.26
CA ASP A 115 -5.63 1.06 -6.04
C ASP A 115 -4.50 1.99 -6.49
N LEU A 116 -3.25 1.64 -6.15
CA LEU A 116 -2.08 2.39 -6.61
C LEU A 116 -1.91 2.36 -8.13
N LYS A 117 -2.20 1.24 -8.79
CA LYS A 117 -2.19 1.14 -10.26
C LYS A 117 -3.24 2.05 -10.90
N LEU A 118 -4.46 2.06 -10.36
CA LEU A 118 -5.54 2.94 -10.83
C LEU A 118 -5.17 4.42 -10.65
N ASN A 119 -4.61 4.76 -9.49
CA ASN A 119 -4.14 6.12 -9.20
C ASN A 119 -3.00 6.53 -10.15
N SER A 120 -2.05 5.64 -10.42
CA SER A 120 -0.98 5.86 -11.38
C SER A 120 -1.54 6.16 -12.78
N LEU A 121 -2.47 5.33 -13.29
CA LEU A 121 -3.11 5.55 -14.59
C LEU A 121 -3.84 6.89 -14.67
N ASN A 122 -4.59 7.24 -13.63
CA ASN A 122 -5.30 8.51 -13.56
C ASN A 122 -4.33 9.71 -13.55
N ASN A 123 -3.22 9.59 -12.82
CA ASN A 123 -2.17 10.61 -12.80
C ASN A 123 -1.50 10.75 -14.17
N THR A 124 -1.18 9.66 -14.85
CA THR A 124 -0.62 9.69 -16.22
C THR A 124 -1.57 10.40 -17.18
N ARG A 125 -2.88 10.11 -17.13
CA ARG A 125 -3.89 10.81 -17.94
C ARG A 125 -3.93 12.31 -17.63
N ARG A 126 -3.90 12.67 -16.35
CA ARG A 126 -3.89 14.08 -15.91
C ARG A 126 -2.65 14.83 -16.39
N ILE A 127 -1.48 14.19 -16.33
CA ILE A 127 -0.22 14.74 -16.86
C ILE A 127 -0.33 14.92 -18.38
N GLY A 128 -0.78 13.90 -19.12
CA GLY A 128 -0.96 13.97 -20.57
C GLY A 128 -1.89 15.12 -20.99
N ASN A 129 -3.03 15.28 -20.30
CA ASN A 129 -3.94 16.39 -20.54
C ASN A 129 -3.31 17.75 -20.23
N THR A 130 -2.50 17.83 -19.17
CA THR A 130 -1.80 19.07 -18.79
C THR A 130 -0.72 19.43 -19.81
N LEU A 131 0.03 18.45 -20.32
CA LEU A 131 1.02 18.64 -21.38
C LEU A 131 0.36 19.09 -22.68
N ALA A 132 -0.73 18.45 -23.11
CA ALA A 132 -1.48 18.85 -24.30
C ALA A 132 -2.02 20.30 -24.20
N ARG A 133 -2.47 20.70 -23.00
CA ARG A 133 -2.86 22.09 -22.72
C ARG A 133 -1.70 23.07 -22.82
N LEU A 134 -0.52 22.66 -22.31
CA LEU A 134 0.71 23.46 -22.39
C LEU A 134 1.18 23.62 -23.84
N ASP A 135 1.14 22.56 -24.64
CA ASP A 135 1.49 22.63 -26.06
C ASP A 135 0.54 23.54 -26.83
N THR A 136 -0.77 23.44 -26.58
CA THR A 136 -1.78 24.34 -27.16
C THR A 136 -1.49 25.80 -26.79
N PHE A 137 -1.08 26.04 -25.55
CA PHE A 137 -0.69 27.37 -25.08
C PHE A 137 0.58 27.88 -25.78
N ASN A 138 1.61 27.04 -25.95
CA ASN A 138 2.82 27.40 -26.69
C ASN A 138 2.51 27.76 -28.16
N VAL A 139 1.60 27.02 -28.81
CA VAL A 139 1.16 27.32 -30.18
C VAL A 139 0.42 28.66 -30.23
N LEU A 140 -0.43 28.97 -29.25
CA LEU A 140 -1.10 30.26 -29.14
C LEU A 140 -0.12 31.42 -28.94
N LEU A 141 0.85 31.26 -28.03
CA LEU A 141 1.92 32.23 -27.80
C LEU A 141 2.69 32.54 -29.09
N MET A 142 3.06 31.50 -29.84
CA MET A 142 3.78 31.64 -31.10
C MET A 142 2.93 32.35 -32.18
N ALA A 143 1.62 32.12 -32.22
CA ALA A 143 0.72 32.82 -33.15
C ALA A 143 0.56 34.30 -32.79
N LEU A 144 0.44 34.61 -31.49
CA LEU A 144 0.39 36.00 -30.99
C LEU A 144 1.69 36.75 -31.29
N ALA A 145 2.84 36.12 -31.05
CA ALA A 145 4.15 36.71 -31.33
C ALA A 145 4.36 37.02 -32.83
N LYS A 146 3.70 36.28 -33.72
CA LYS A 146 3.73 36.49 -35.17
C LYS A 146 2.67 37.49 -35.67
N HIS A 147 1.87 38.10 -34.79
CA HIS A 147 0.72 38.95 -35.13
C HIS A 147 -0.30 38.30 -36.09
N ASP A 148 -0.41 36.97 -36.07
CA ASP A 148 -1.30 36.21 -36.94
C ASP A 148 -2.73 36.15 -36.35
N VAL A 149 -3.46 37.26 -36.48
CA VAL A 149 -4.81 37.46 -35.92
C VAL A 149 -5.81 36.36 -36.34
N PRO A 150 -5.87 35.92 -37.62
CA PRO A 150 -6.75 34.82 -38.01
C PRO A 150 -6.43 33.50 -37.30
N ARG A 151 -5.14 33.19 -37.11
CA ARG A 151 -4.70 31.97 -36.44
C ARG A 151 -4.99 31.97 -34.95
N VAL A 152 -4.89 33.13 -34.29
CA VAL A 152 -5.33 33.31 -32.90
C VAL A 152 -6.84 33.04 -32.77
N HIS A 153 -7.64 33.54 -33.72
CA HIS A 153 -9.09 33.32 -33.72
C HIS A 153 -9.47 31.83 -33.88
N GLN A 154 -8.73 31.10 -34.73
CA GLN A 154 -8.89 29.65 -34.89
C GLN A 154 -8.52 28.87 -33.60
N LEU A 155 -7.43 29.27 -32.93
CA LEU A 155 -6.99 28.63 -31.69
C LEU A 155 -7.94 28.89 -30.52
N ILE A 156 -8.49 30.11 -30.40
CA ILE A 156 -9.52 30.44 -29.40
C ILE A 156 -10.79 29.63 -29.66
N SER A 157 -11.19 29.48 -30.92
CA SER A 157 -12.34 28.67 -31.32
C SER A 157 -12.15 27.19 -30.99
N ALA A 158 -10.93 26.66 -31.19
CA ALA A 158 -10.58 25.29 -30.81
C ALA A 158 -10.56 25.10 -29.28
N ALA A 159 -9.95 26.01 -28.53
CA ALA A 159 -9.93 25.98 -27.06
C ALA A 159 -11.35 26.00 -26.47
N ARG A 160 -12.25 26.78 -27.07
CA ARG A 160 -13.67 26.83 -26.69
C ARG A 160 -14.42 25.52 -26.95
N ARG A 161 -14.06 24.76 -28.00
CA ARG A 161 -14.61 23.40 -28.25
C ARG A 161 -14.12 22.37 -27.24
N HIS A 162 -12.94 22.56 -26.65
CA HIS A 162 -12.38 21.69 -25.61
C HIS A 162 -12.89 22.00 -24.19
N GLY A 163 -13.81 22.96 -24.04
CA GLY A 163 -14.43 23.30 -22.76
C GLY A 163 -13.57 24.16 -21.83
N ASP A 164 -12.49 24.78 -22.33
CA ASP A 164 -11.74 25.76 -21.56
C ASP A 164 -12.61 27.02 -21.33
N SER A 165 -12.63 27.52 -20.09
CA SER A 165 -13.42 28.70 -19.77
C SER A 165 -12.85 29.95 -20.45
N LEU A 166 -13.72 30.86 -20.88
CA LEU A 166 -13.33 32.12 -21.52
C LEU A 166 -12.36 32.93 -20.64
N HIS A 167 -12.55 32.91 -19.32
CA HIS A 167 -11.67 33.58 -18.37
C HIS A 167 -10.26 32.98 -18.34
N THR A 168 -10.16 31.65 -18.47
CA THR A 168 -8.87 30.95 -18.59
C THR A 168 -8.16 31.31 -19.89
N ILE A 169 -8.90 31.42 -21.01
CA ILE A 169 -8.35 31.81 -22.30
C ILE A 169 -7.86 33.27 -22.26
N LEU A 170 -8.67 34.19 -21.72
CA LEU A 170 -8.31 35.60 -21.60
C LEU A 170 -7.16 35.86 -20.63
N ASN A 171 -7.12 35.20 -19.48
CA ASN A 171 -5.97 35.32 -18.56
C ASN A 171 -4.69 34.79 -19.21
N ARG A 172 -4.77 33.69 -19.98
CA ARG A 172 -3.63 33.15 -20.74
C ARG A 172 -3.14 34.10 -21.83
N VAL A 173 -4.05 34.74 -22.57
CA VAL A 173 -3.67 35.78 -23.57
C VAL A 173 -3.08 37.01 -22.87
N GLY A 174 -3.62 37.42 -21.72
CA GLY A 174 -3.10 38.52 -20.92
C GLY A 174 -1.69 38.26 -20.39
N GLU A 175 -1.40 37.06 -19.88
CA GLU A 175 -0.05 36.66 -19.46
C GLU A 175 0.92 36.51 -20.64
N ALA A 176 0.44 36.02 -21.78
CA ALA A 176 1.19 35.95 -23.03
C ALA A 176 1.64 37.34 -23.49
N ILE A 177 0.72 38.31 -23.49
CA ILE A 177 1.04 39.70 -23.79
C ILE A 177 2.05 40.21 -22.78
N LYS A 178 1.86 40.00 -21.47
CA LYS A 178 2.81 40.48 -20.45
C LYS A 178 4.22 39.86 -20.53
N THR A 179 4.36 38.62 -21.03
CA THR A 179 5.64 37.91 -21.11
C THR A 179 6.37 38.15 -22.45
N VAL A 180 5.64 38.21 -23.56
CA VAL A 180 6.19 38.56 -24.89
C VAL A 180 6.47 40.07 -24.96
N TYR A 181 5.64 40.89 -24.31
CA TYR A 181 5.83 42.33 -24.17
C TYR A 181 6.77 42.63 -22.99
N ARG A 182 8.03 42.25 -23.13
CA ARG A 182 9.11 42.96 -22.43
C ARG A 182 9.53 44.11 -23.34
N PRO A 183 9.14 45.37 -23.05
CA PRO A 183 9.57 46.50 -23.85
C PRO A 183 11.09 46.64 -23.73
N ARG A 184 11.81 46.07 -24.68
CA ARG A 184 13.27 46.20 -24.77
C ARG A 184 13.54 47.52 -25.49
N GLY A 185 13.37 48.61 -24.73
CA GLY A 185 13.58 49.97 -25.19
C GLY A 185 12.47 50.46 -26.11
N TYR A 186 11.32 50.85 -25.55
CA TYR A 186 10.47 51.81 -26.26
C TYR A 186 11.16 53.17 -26.18
N ALA A 187 11.49 53.73 -27.34
CA ALA A 187 11.75 55.15 -27.44
C ALA A 187 10.45 55.88 -27.07
N LYS A 188 10.61 57.05 -26.43
CA LYS A 188 9.51 57.87 -25.90
C LYS A 188 8.37 58.12 -26.91
N GLU A 189 8.71 58.12 -28.19
CA GLU A 189 7.82 58.31 -29.34
C GLU A 189 6.73 57.23 -29.46
N ASP A 190 7.02 55.96 -29.15
CA ASP A 190 6.05 54.86 -29.29
C ASP A 190 4.98 54.91 -28.18
N LEU A 191 5.34 55.44 -27.01
CA LEU A 191 4.44 55.62 -25.86
C LEU A 191 3.52 56.83 -26.08
N GLU A 192 4.01 57.84 -26.79
CA GLU A 192 3.21 58.99 -27.23
C GLU A 192 2.22 58.59 -28.33
N MET A 193 2.63 57.71 -29.26
CA MET A 193 1.76 57.20 -30.33
C MET A 193 0.64 56.29 -29.79
N ALA A 194 0.94 55.43 -28.82
CA ALA A 194 -0.07 54.61 -28.14
C ALA A 194 -1.10 55.47 -27.36
N ASN A 195 -0.66 56.58 -26.75
CA ASN A 195 -1.56 57.53 -26.08
C ASN A 195 -2.48 58.28 -27.04
N LEU A 196 -1.99 58.59 -28.25
CA LEU A 196 -2.77 59.25 -29.30
C LEU A 196 -3.87 58.33 -29.83
N ILE A 197 -3.56 57.04 -30.06
CA ILE A 197 -4.52 56.03 -30.49
C ILE A 197 -5.58 55.77 -29.41
N TYR A 198 -5.20 55.82 -28.12
CA TYR A 198 -6.14 55.61 -27.00
C TYR A 198 -7.10 56.78 -26.74
N ARG A 199 -6.83 57.96 -27.31
CA ARG A 199 -7.65 59.19 -27.13
C ARG A 199 -8.58 59.51 -28.30
N LEU A 200 -8.56 58.71 -29.37
CA LEU A 200 -9.55 58.71 -30.45
C LEU A 200 -10.69 57.75 -30.11
#